data_AF-A0A7C3H956-F1
#
_entry.id   AF-A0A7C3H956-F1
#
_cell.length_a   1.000
_cell.length_b   1.000
_cell.length_c   1.000
_cell.angle_alpha   90.00
_cell.angle_beta   90.00
_cell.angle_gamma   90.00
#
_symmetry.space_group_name_H-M   'P 1'
#
loop_
_entity.id
_entity.type
_entity.pdbx_description
1 polymer ?
#
loop_
_entity_poly.entity_id
_entity_poly.type
_entity_poly.pdbx_seq_one_letter_code
_entity_poly.pdbx_strand_id
1 'polypeptide(L)'
;MSTLSIRVPEDLKEKASRLARKNKMSFNAFVNQWLQIAVAREDTLEWMESRLNNKNRELLIYEFGDFLNKPKQGKEPSVTEINRLLR
;
A
#
# COMPACT_ATOMS: atom_id res chain seq x y z
N MET A 1 19.45 10.03 -1.50
CA MET A 1 18.23 10.62 -0.89
C MET A 1 18.15 12.07 -1.29
N SER A 2 17.02 12.53 -1.84
CA SER A 2 16.76 13.96 -2.08
C SER A 2 16.14 14.59 -0.84
N THR A 3 16.41 15.87 -0.60
CA THR A 3 15.81 16.63 0.51
C THR A 3 14.66 17.46 -0.01
N LEU A 4 13.47 17.31 0.59
CA LEU A 4 12.30 18.12 0.28
C LEU A 4 12.07 19.12 1.42
N SER A 5 12.07 20.41 1.10
CA SER A 5 11.68 21.48 2.02
C SER A 5 10.25 21.91 1.74
N ILE A 6 9.36 21.70 2.70
CA ILE A 6 7.94 22.09 2.61
C ILE A 6 7.59 23.08 3.72
N ARG A 7 6.82 24.11 3.38
CA ARG A 7 6.18 24.97 4.36
C ARG A 7 4.79 24.41 4.66
N VAL A 8 4.55 24.09 5.92
CA VAL A 8 3.27 23.58 6.41
C VAL A 8 2.70 24.54 7.45
N PRO A 9 1.36 24.71 7.49
CA PRO A 9 0.70 25.41 8.59
C PRO A 9 1.09 24.82 9.95
N GLU A 10 1.22 25.67 10.97
CA GLU A 10 1.72 25.24 12.28
C GLU A 10 0.75 24.24 12.95
N ASP A 11 -0.56 24.45 12.79
CA ASP A 11 -1.58 23.53 13.33
C ASP A 11 -1.47 22.12 12.73
N LEU A 12 -1.18 22.02 11.43
CA LEU A 12 -0.99 20.77 10.73
C LEU A 12 0.29 20.08 11.19
N LYS A 13 1.37 20.86 11.35
CA LYS A 13 2.66 20.37 11.86
C LYS A 13 2.51 19.81 13.28
N GLU A 14 1.76 20.46 14.16
CA GLU A 14 1.47 19.95 15.51
C GLU A 14 0.70 18.64 15.48
N LYS A 15 -0.39 18.57 14.69
CA LYS A 15 -1.20 17.35 14.54
C LYS A 15 -0.36 16.19 14.00
N ALA A 16 0.43 16.42 12.96
CA ALA A 16 1.30 15.41 12.37
C ALA A 16 2.42 14.99 13.34
N SER A 17 3.00 15.92 14.10
CA SER A 17 3.98 15.61 15.15
C SER A 17 3.40 14.72 16.25
N ARG A 18 2.17 15.00 16.68
CA ARG A 18 1.46 14.15 17.66
C ARG A 18 1.21 12.74 17.11
N LEU A 19 0.81 12.62 15.85
CA LEU A 19 0.61 11.32 15.19
C LEU A 19 1.92 10.54 15.03
N ALA A 20 3.02 11.22 14.67
CA ALA A 20 4.34 10.61 14.58
C ALA A 20 4.78 10.03 15.93
N ARG A 21 4.60 10.79 17.03
CA ARG A 21 4.88 10.31 18.39
C ARG A 21 4.03 9.10 18.77
N LYS A 22 2.72 9.12 18.45
CA LYS A 22 1.81 8.00 18.69
C LYS A 22 2.28 6.71 17.99
N ASN A 23 2.85 6.85 16.79
CA ASN A 23 3.40 5.73 16.02
C ASN A 23 4.89 5.46 16.29
N LYS A 24 5.47 6.04 17.35
CA LYS A 24 6.88 5.87 17.76
C LYS A 24 7.90 6.15 16.65
N MET A 25 7.65 7.14 15.82
CA MET A 25 8.52 7.53 14.71
C MET A 25 8.84 9.03 14.72
N SER A 26 9.92 9.41 14.04
CA SER A 26 10.26 10.83 13.85
C SER A 26 9.26 11.49 12.91
N PHE A 27 9.11 12.81 13.02
CA PHE A 27 8.23 13.58 12.12
C PHE A 27 8.59 13.37 10.64
N ASN A 28 9.89 13.41 10.32
CA ASN A 28 10.35 13.21 8.94
C ASN A 28 10.05 11.78 8.44
N ALA A 29 10.23 10.76 9.28
CA ALA A 29 9.87 9.39 8.93
C ALA A 29 8.36 9.24 8.68
N PHE A 30 7.55 9.85 9.54
CA PHE A 30 6.09 9.88 9.38
C PHE A 30 5.65 10.53 8.07
N VAL A 31 6.21 11.71 7.75
CA VAL A 31 5.90 12.42 6.50
C VAL A 31 6.32 11.60 5.28
N ASN A 32 7.53 11.02 5.30
CA ASN A 32 8.02 10.18 4.20
C ASN A 32 7.13 8.94 3.99
N GLN A 33 6.73 8.27 5.07
CA GLN A 33 5.84 7.11 4.99
C GLN A 33 4.48 7.48 4.39
N TRP A 34 3.89 8.60 4.81
CA TRP A 34 2.63 9.07 4.25
C TRP A 34 2.74 9.46 2.78
N LEU A 35 3.86 10.08 2.38
CA LEU A 35 4.11 10.39 0.99
C LEU A 35 4.21 9.12 0.14
N GLN A 36 4.91 8.09 0.62
CA GLN A 36 4.99 6.80 -0.05
C GLN A 36 3.61 6.14 -0.20
N ILE A 37 2.79 6.16 0.85
CA ILE A 37 1.43 5.63 0.81
C ILE A 37 0.58 6.39 -0.21
N ALA A 38 0.69 7.72 -0.25
CA ALA A 38 -0.07 8.54 -1.19
C ALA A 38 0.31 8.23 -2.65
N VAL A 39 1.61 8.14 -2.94
CA VAL A 39 2.11 7.79 -4.28
C VAL A 39 1.68 6.38 -4.67
N ALA A 40 1.91 5.39 -3.80
CA ALA A 40 1.54 4.00 -4.10
C ALA A 40 0.04 3.83 -4.32
N ARG A 41 -0.80 4.59 -3.61
CA ARG A 41 -2.25 4.59 -3.83
C ARG A 41 -2.59 5.11 -5.22
N GLU A 42 -1.99 6.21 -5.65
CA GLU A 42 -2.24 6.78 -6.97
C GLU A 42 -1.77 5.84 -8.08
N ASP A 43 -0.55 5.32 -7.97
CA ASP A 43 0.00 4.32 -8.90
C ASP A 43 -0.90 3.08 -9.00
N THR A 44 -1.46 2.64 -7.86
CA THR A 44 -2.39 1.50 -7.82
C THR A 44 -3.68 1.83 -8.54
N LEU A 45 -4.25 3.02 -8.35
CA LEU A 45 -5.47 3.45 -9.03
C LEU A 45 -5.25 3.56 -10.54
N GLU A 46 -4.14 4.16 -10.98
CA GLU A 46 -3.78 4.25 -12.39
C GLU A 46 -3.54 2.87 -13.01
N TRP A 47 -2.84 1.98 -12.29
CA TRP A 47 -2.68 0.60 -12.72
C TRP A 47 -4.02 -0.12 -12.85
N MET A 48 -4.93 0.05 -11.88
CA MET A 48 -6.27 -0.53 -11.94
C MET A 48 -7.05 0.03 -13.12
N GLU A 49 -7.05 1.34 -13.31
CA GLU A 49 -7.72 1.99 -14.43
C GLU A 49 -7.19 1.47 -15.77
N SER A 50 -5.88 1.41 -15.97
CA SER A 50 -5.27 0.88 -17.19
C SER A 50 -5.63 -0.58 -17.46
N ARG A 51 -5.78 -1.40 -16.41
CA ARG A 51 -6.17 -2.81 -16.50
C ARG A 51 -7.66 -3.00 -16.76
N LEU A 52 -8.49 -2.07 -16.33
CA LEU A 52 -9.95 -2.17 -16.39
C LEU A 52 -10.55 -1.42 -17.60
N ASN A 53 -9.87 -0.39 -18.12
CA ASN A 53 -10.41 0.53 -19.14
C ASN A 53 -10.88 -0.14 -20.44
N ASN A 54 -10.36 -1.33 -20.77
CA ASN A 54 -10.70 -2.08 -21.98
C ASN A 54 -11.26 -3.47 -21.69
N LYS A 55 -11.62 -3.77 -20.44
CA LYS A 55 -12.14 -5.08 -20.06
C LYS A 55 -13.64 -5.03 -19.85
N ASN A 56 -14.33 -6.06 -20.38
CA ASN A 56 -15.75 -6.23 -20.12
C ASN A 56 -15.97 -6.46 -18.62
N ARG A 57 -16.73 -5.57 -17.98
CA ARG A 57 -17.05 -5.61 -16.55
C ARG A 57 -17.68 -6.93 -16.13
N GLU A 58 -18.54 -7.52 -16.96
CA GLU A 58 -19.21 -8.79 -16.67
C GLU A 58 -18.20 -9.95 -16.64
N LEU A 59 -17.24 -9.93 -17.58
CA LEU A 59 -16.17 -10.92 -17.64
C LEU A 59 -15.23 -10.80 -16.42
N LEU A 60 -14.92 -9.58 -15.97
CA LEU A 60 -14.12 -9.34 -14.77
C LEU A 60 -14.80 -9.85 -13.50
N ILE A 61 -16.10 -9.60 -13.34
CA ILE A 61 -16.88 -10.10 -12.20
C ILE A 61 -16.92 -11.63 -12.22
N TYR A 62 -17.11 -12.23 -13.39
CA TYR A 62 -17.05 -13.67 -13.58
C TYR A 62 -15.67 -14.25 -13.21
N GLU A 63 -14.58 -13.69 -13.74
CA GLU A 63 -13.21 -14.12 -13.44
C GLU A 63 -12.85 -13.98 -11.95
N PHE A 64 -13.28 -12.88 -11.32
CA PHE A 64 -13.04 -12.65 -9.89
C PHE A 64 -13.86 -13.58 -9.01
N GLY A 65 -15.13 -13.84 -9.38
CA GLY A 65 -15.96 -14.86 -8.75
C GLY A 65 -15.34 -16.25 -8.86
N ASP A 66 -14.85 -16.63 -10.05
CA ASP A 66 -14.14 -17.88 -10.29
C ASP A 66 -12.82 -17.97 -9.48
N PHE A 67 -12.11 -16.86 -9.29
CA PHE A 67 -10.91 -16.80 -8.45
C PHE A 67 -11.26 -17.07 -6.97
N LEU A 68 -12.30 -16.39 -6.44
CA LEU A 68 -12.75 -16.59 -5.06
C LEU A 68 -13.33 -17.99 -4.82
N ASN A 69 -13.99 -18.57 -5.83
CA ASN A 69 -14.51 -19.94 -5.81
C ASN A 69 -13.44 -21.02 -5.98
N LYS A 70 -12.20 -20.64 -6.29
CA LYS A 70 -11.03 -21.52 -6.23
C LYS A 70 -10.24 -21.22 -4.96
N PRO A 71 -10.66 -21.69 -3.78
CA PRO A 71 -9.72 -21.81 -2.69
C PRO A 71 -8.67 -22.84 -3.13
N LYS A 72 -7.56 -22.38 -3.69
CA LYS A 72 -6.35 -23.18 -3.67
C LYS A 72 -5.99 -23.28 -2.20
N GLN A 73 -6.47 -24.32 -1.53
CA GLN A 73 -5.84 -24.81 -0.31
C GLN A 73 -4.43 -25.24 -0.68
N GLY A 74 -3.53 -24.26 -0.75
CA GLY A 74 -2.11 -24.53 -0.63
C GLY A 74 -1.87 -25.06 0.78
N LYS A 75 -0.96 -26.01 0.93
CA LYS A 75 -0.41 -26.31 2.26
C LYS A 75 0.16 -25.02 2.83
N GLU A 76 -0.14 -24.72 4.09
CA GLU A 76 0.57 -23.66 4.78
C GLU A 76 2.09 -23.92 4.64
N PRO A 77 2.86 -22.93 4.18
CA PRO A 77 4.29 -23.12 4.01
C PRO A 77 4.91 -23.47 5.36
N SER A 78 5.77 -24.47 5.37
CA SER A 78 6.50 -24.86 6.56
C SER A 78 7.39 -23.71 7.04
N VAL A 79 7.73 -23.72 8.33
CA VAL A 79 8.66 -22.74 8.94
C VAL A 79 9.98 -22.67 8.17
N THR A 80 10.43 -23.80 7.61
CA THR A 80 11.64 -23.90 6.79
C THR A 80 11.51 -23.18 5.45
N GLU A 81 10.35 -23.26 4.80
CA GLU A 81 10.08 -22.57 3.53
C GLU A 81 9.96 -21.05 3.73
N ILE A 82 9.35 -20.62 4.83
CA ILE A 82 9.26 -19.20 5.21
C ILE A 82 10.67 -18.63 5.43
N ASN A 83 11.51 -19.33 6.19
CA ASN A 83 12.88 -18.89 6.48
C ASN A 83 13.78 -18.84 5.23
N ARG A 84 13.48 -19.62 4.19
CA ARG A 84 14.20 -19.58 2.91
C ARG A 84 13.84 -18.35 2.07
N LEU A 85 12.60 -17.89 2.16
CA LEU A 85 12.09 -16.75 1.39
C LEU A 85 12.42 -15.39 2.02
N LEU A 86 12.75 -15.37 3.31
CA LEU A 86 13.14 -14.17 4.07
C LEU A 86 14.67 -13.91 4.10
N ARG A 87 15.46 -14.74 3.41
CA ARG A 87 16.90 -14.55 3.18
C ARG A 87 17.13 -14.01 1.79
#